data_AF-A0A8T0UTI5-F1
#
_entry.id   AF-A0A8T0UTI5-F1
#
_cell.length_a   1.000
_cell.length_b   1.000
_cell.length_c   1.000
_cell.angle_alpha   90.00
_cell.angle_beta   90.00
_cell.angle_gamma   90.00
#
_symmetry.space_group_name_H-M   'P 1'
#
loop_
_entity.id
_entity.type
_entity.pdbx_description
1 polymer ?
#
loop_
_entity_poly.entity_id
_entity_poly.type
_entity_poly.pdbx_seq_one_letter_code
_entity_poly.pdbx_strand_id
1 'polypeptide(L)' 'MALENVREMWTEIPKTGKGKKKALPVNKDRFISKMFLRGDSVIIVLRDLK' A
#
# COMPACT_ATOMS: atom_id res chain seq x y z
N MET A 1 -1.49 -13.17 -10.00
CA MET A 1 -0.55 -12.34 -10.77
C MET A 1 0.84 -12.53 -10.18
N ALA A 2 1.85 -12.76 -11.02
CA ALA A 2 3.25 -12.79 -10.60
C ALA A 2 3.88 -11.44 -10.95
N LEU A 3 4.48 -10.77 -9.95
CA LEU A 3 5.04 -9.43 -10.06
C LEU A 3 6.50 -9.45 -9.57
N GLU A 4 7.34 -8.62 -10.18
CA GLU A 4 8.74 -8.43 -9.80
C GLU A 4 9.02 -6.94 -9.60
N ASN A 5 10.00 -6.62 -8.74
CA ASN A 5 10.42 -5.25 -8.43
C ASN A 5 9.25 -4.32 -8.02
N VAL A 6 8.40 -4.81 -7.13
CA VAL A 6 7.18 -4.11 -6.70
C VAL A 6 7.51 -3.04 -5.66
N ARG A 7 6.92 -1.86 -5.82
CA ARG A 7 6.86 -0.83 -4.77
C ARG A 7 5.43 -0.75 -4.24
N GLU A 8 5.24 -1.29 -3.05
CA GLU A 8 3.98 -1.17 -2.31
C GLU A 8 3.94 0.18 -1.60
N MET A 9 2.78 0.83 -1.60
CA MET A 9 2.57 2.13 -0.94
C MET A 9 1.25 2.11 -0.18
N TRP A 10 1.25 2.62 1.05
CA TRP A 10 0.05 2.76 1.86
C TRP A 10 0.19 3.93 2.84
N THR A 11 -0.92 4.34 3.42
CA THR A 11 -0.94 5.38 4.45
C THR A 11 -1.41 4.78 5.75
N GLU A 12 -0.64 4.99 6.83
CA GLU A 12 -1.05 4.63 8.17
C GLU A 12 -1.55 5.86 8.92
N ILE A 13 -2.64 5.67 9.68
CA ILE A 13 -3.11 6.67 10.64
C ILE A 13 -2.72 6.16 12.03
N PRO A 14 -1.71 6.76 12.68
CA PRO A 14 -1.28 6.31 14.00
C PRO A 14 -2.44 6.36 15.00
N LYS A 15 -2.59 5.31 15.81
CA LYS A 15 -3.53 5.33 16.93
C LYS A 15 -2.99 6.29 18.00
N THR A 16 -3.68 7.39 18.25
CA THR A 16 -3.39 8.27 19.37
C THR A 16 -4.09 7.78 20.64
N GLY A 17 -3.46 8.00 21.80
CA GLY A 17 -4.10 7.72 23.09
C GLY A 17 -5.37 8.57 23.29
N LYS A 18 -6.29 8.10 24.14
CA LYS A 18 -7.56 8.79 24.45
C LYS A 18 -7.30 10.28 24.79
N GLY A 19 -8.02 11.18 24.11
CA GLY A 19 -7.96 12.62 24.35
C GLY A 19 -6.92 13.41 23.53
N LYS A 20 -6.08 12.75 22.73
CA LYS A 20 -5.15 13.44 21.82
C LYS A 20 -5.78 13.65 20.44
N LYS A 21 -5.52 14.82 19.82
CA LYS A 21 -5.96 15.15 18.45
C LYS A 21 -5.61 14.00 17.48
N LYS A 22 -6.45 13.79 16.45
CA LYS A 22 -6.22 12.76 15.41
C LYS A 22 -4.79 12.89 14.89
N ALA A 23 -4.05 11.78 14.87
CA ALA A 23 -2.70 11.77 14.30
C ALA A 23 -2.75 12.09 12.80
N LEU A 24 -1.69 12.73 12.34
CA LEU A 24 -1.49 12.98 10.93
C LEU A 24 -1.27 11.65 10.19
N PRO A 25 -1.82 11.49 8.97
CA PRO A 25 -1.54 10.33 8.13
C PRO A 25 -0.05 10.27 7.78
N VAL A 26 0.53 9.08 7.82
CA VAL A 26 1.94 8.84 7.49
C VAL A 26 1.99 7.92 6.27
N ASN A 27 2.61 8.39 5.19
CA ASN A 27 2.83 7.58 4.01
C ASN A 27 4.01 6.63 4.23
N LYS A 28 3.83 5.38 3.82
CA LYS A 28 4.85 4.34 3.86
C LYS A 28 4.96 3.69 2.50
N ASP A 29 6.14 3.18 2.23
CA ASP A 29 6.40 2.35 1.08
C ASP A 29 7.36 1.21 1.43
N ARG A 30 7.30 0.16 0.61
CA ARG A 30 8.17 -1.00 0.73
C ARG A 30 8.52 -1.54 -0.64
N PHE A 31 9.77 -1.93 -0.79
CA PHE A 31 10.24 -2.65 -1.96
C PHE A 31 10.15 -4.16 -1.75
N ILE A 32 9.61 -4.87 -2.74
CA ILE A 32 9.44 -6.33 -2.76
C ILE A 32 10.02 -6.85 -4.07
N SER A 33 11.04 -7.70 -4.00
CA SER A 33 11.74 -8.21 -5.18
C SER A 33 10.85 -9.12 -6.05
N LYS A 34 10.07 -10.02 -5.44
CA LYS A 34 9.10 -10.89 -6.12
C LYS A 34 7.83 -11.05 -5.27
N MET A 35 6.66 -10.98 -5.90
CA MET A 35 5.36 -11.06 -5.23
C MET A 35 4.36 -11.87 -6.06
N PHE A 36 3.62 -12.77 -5.40
CA PHE A 36 2.47 -13.43 -5.99
C PHE A 36 1.19 -12.88 -5.37
N LEU A 37 0.32 -12.28 -6.20
CA LEU A 37 -0.93 -11.68 -5.78
C LEU A 37 -2.12 -12.50 -6.27
N ARG A 38 -3.04 -12.85 -5.38
CA ARG A 38 -4.30 -13.54 -5.74
C ARG A 38 -5.27 -12.55 -6.40
N GLY A 39 -5.98 -12.99 -7.43
CA GLY A 39 -6.79 -12.10 -8.28
C GLY A 39 -8.05 -11.53 -7.64
N ASP A 40 -8.58 -12.18 -6.60
CA ASP A 40 -9.81 -11.75 -5.89
C ASP A 40 -9.62 -10.48 -5.05
N SER A 41 -8.39 -10.17 -4.66
CA SER A 41 -8.08 -8.95 -3.89
C SER A 41 -7.84 -7.73 -4.79
N VAL A 42 -7.85 -7.90 -6.11
CA VAL A 42 -7.57 -6.81 -7.08
C VAL A 42 -8.88 -6.12 -7.46
N ILE A 43 -8.97 -4.82 -7.16
CA ILE A 43 -10.17 -4.01 -7.46
C ILE A 43 -10.02 -3.30 -8.83
N ILE A 44 -8.87 -2.65 -9.07
CA ILE A 44 -8.59 -1.90 -10.30
C ILE A 44 -7.16 -2.21 -10.77
N VAL A 45 -6.98 -2.34 -12.08
CA VAL A 45 -5.67 -2.38 -12.73
C VAL A 45 -5.58 -1.22 -13.72
N LEU A 46 -4.69 -0.27 -13.43
CA LEU A 46 -4.32 0.77 -14.39
C LEU A 46 -3.09 0.29 -15.18
N ARG A 47 -3.23 0.20 -16.50
CA ARG A 47 -2.11 -0.08 -17.40
C ARG A 47 -1.63 1.25 -17.97
N ASP A 48 -0.38 1.60 -17.68
CA ASP A 48 0.26 2.75 -18.32
C ASP A 48 0.61 2.35 -19.76
N LEU A 49 -0.05 2.97 -20.75
CA LEU A 49 0.31 2.86 -22.16
C LEU A 49 1.30 3.99 -22.47
N LYS A 50 2.53 3.80 -22.03
CA LYS A 50 3.68 4.56 -22.50
C LYS A 50 4.69 3.62 -23.12
#